data_AF-A0A1Q5XLF5-F1
#
_entry.id   AF-A0A1Q5XLF5-F1
#
_cell.length_a   1.000
_cell.length_b   1.000
_cell.length_c   1.000
_cell.angle_alpha   90.00
_cell.angle_beta   90.00
_cell.angle_gamma   90.00
#
_symmetry.space_group_name_H-M   'P 1'
#
loop_
_entity.id
_entity.type
_entity.pdbx_description
1 polymer ?
#
loop_
_entity_poly.entity_id
_entity_poly.type
_entity_poly.pdbx_seq_one_letter_code
_entity_poly.pdbx_strand_id
1 'polypeptide(L)'
;MDKEGGAAGKNDAGWLSGKNGEVNWKSVPNFGHTFETHGAGKKTLDSLKGRARTVNEQGIMTEQGQWLDNQQAAKLLNLYGKVDKPTILEIPEGLGQVIQPSWDITPAHRAVIIPNLKTGKIKTAYPVSDAFELKG
;
A
#
# COMPACT_ATOMS: atom_id res chain seq x y z
N MET A 1 -21.83 -4.59 28.02
CA MET A 1 -20.43 -5.05 28.08
C MET A 1 -20.12 -5.64 26.72
N ASP A 2 -19.89 -4.72 25.82
CA ASP A 2 -19.93 -4.91 24.38
C ASP A 2 -18.64 -5.60 23.94
N LYS A 3 -18.80 -6.81 23.41
CA LYS A 3 -17.75 -7.51 22.68
C LYS A 3 -17.90 -7.15 21.21
N GLU A 4 -17.05 -6.26 20.71
CA GLU A 4 -16.75 -6.12 19.29
C GLU A 4 -15.23 -5.97 19.19
N GLY A 5 -14.42 -7.01 18.94
CA GLY A 5 -14.71 -8.15 18.07
C GLY A 5 -14.57 -7.78 16.60
N GLY A 6 -13.68 -6.83 16.25
CA GLY A 6 -13.33 -6.50 14.88
C GLY A 6 -12.63 -7.67 14.21
N ALA A 7 -13.42 -8.46 13.49
CA ALA A 7 -13.02 -9.70 12.84
C ALA A 7 -11.77 -9.53 11.97
N ALA A 8 -10.68 -10.19 12.39
CA ALA A 8 -9.68 -10.68 11.46
C ALA A 8 -10.42 -11.53 10.41
N GLY A 9 -10.50 -11.02 9.18
CA GLY A 9 -11.20 -11.65 8.07
C GLY A 9 -10.70 -13.09 7.88
N LYS A 10 -11.64 -13.99 7.60
CA LYS A 10 -11.40 -15.41 7.31
C LYS A 10 -10.17 -15.58 6.40
N ASN A 11 -9.31 -16.52 6.78
CA ASN A 11 -8.01 -16.82 6.15
C ASN A 11 -8.12 -17.11 4.64
N ASP A 12 -8.16 -16.07 3.79
CA ASP A 12 -8.05 -16.14 2.34
C ASP A 12 -6.56 -16.20 1.92
N ALA A 13 -5.76 -17.05 2.58
CA ALA A 13 -4.37 -17.24 2.22
C ALA A 13 -4.27 -17.64 0.74
N GLY A 14 -3.72 -16.76 -0.09
CA GLY A 14 -3.71 -16.92 -1.55
C GLY A 14 -4.67 -16.01 -2.33
N TRP A 15 -5.30 -15.03 -1.68
CA TRP A 15 -6.17 -14.03 -2.32
C TRP A 15 -5.54 -13.38 -3.57
N LEU A 16 -4.23 -13.07 -3.52
CA LEU A 16 -3.47 -12.44 -4.60
C LEU A 16 -2.49 -13.41 -5.28
N SER A 17 -2.62 -14.70 -5.00
CA SER A 17 -1.81 -15.75 -5.63
C SER A 17 -2.34 -16.12 -7.03
N GLY A 18 -1.44 -16.51 -7.92
CA GLY A 18 -1.78 -17.06 -9.23
C GLY A 18 -2.23 -18.52 -9.15
N LYS A 19 -2.52 -19.13 -10.31
CA LYS A 19 -2.95 -20.54 -10.39
C LYS A 19 -1.94 -21.54 -9.80
N ASN A 20 -0.67 -21.16 -9.72
CA ASN A 20 0.41 -21.96 -9.13
C ASN A 20 0.60 -21.70 -7.62
N GLY A 21 -0.25 -20.88 -6.99
CA GLY A 21 -0.13 -20.51 -5.58
C GLY A 21 0.95 -19.45 -5.30
N GLU A 22 1.66 -18.97 -6.32
CA GLU A 22 2.70 -17.95 -6.14
C GLU A 22 2.14 -16.54 -6.25
N VAL A 23 2.68 -15.64 -5.42
CA VAL A 23 2.36 -14.22 -5.46
C VAL A 23 3.29 -13.50 -6.42
N ASN A 24 2.76 -13.04 -7.55
CA ASN A 24 3.51 -12.27 -8.54
C ASN A 24 3.20 -10.77 -8.40
N TRP A 25 4.16 -9.99 -7.88
CA TRP A 25 4.02 -8.54 -7.70
C TRP A 25 3.76 -7.79 -9.03
N LYS A 26 4.12 -8.37 -10.18
CA LYS A 26 3.84 -7.78 -11.50
C LYS A 26 2.40 -7.98 -11.97
N SER A 27 1.58 -8.72 -11.23
CA SER A 27 0.18 -8.98 -11.60
C SER A 27 -0.68 -7.73 -11.43
N VAL A 28 -0.83 -6.94 -12.49
CA VAL A 28 -1.74 -5.79 -12.55
C VAL A 28 -3.17 -6.16 -12.15
N PRO A 29 -3.75 -7.33 -12.52
CA PRO A 29 -5.07 -7.72 -12.04
C PRO A 29 -5.19 -7.86 -10.52
N ASN A 30 -4.11 -8.25 -9.83
CA ASN A 30 -4.10 -8.44 -8.38
C ASN A 30 -3.69 -7.18 -7.62
N PHE A 31 -2.74 -6.41 -8.15
CA PHE A 31 -2.09 -5.31 -7.44
C PHE A 31 -2.39 -3.92 -8.01
N GLY A 32 -3.10 -3.82 -9.14
CA GLY A 32 -3.39 -2.54 -9.79
C GLY A 32 -2.12 -1.73 -10.02
N HIS A 33 -2.13 -0.47 -9.59
CA HIS A 33 -0.99 0.46 -9.75
C HIS A 33 0.01 0.44 -8.60
N THR A 34 -0.14 -0.45 -7.62
CA THR A 34 0.70 -0.56 -6.41
C THR A 34 2.19 -0.48 -6.74
N PHE A 35 2.71 -1.43 -7.52
CA PHE A 35 4.15 -1.52 -7.76
C PHE A 35 4.62 -0.72 -8.98
N GLU A 36 3.70 -0.35 -9.87
CA GLU A 36 4.00 0.56 -10.97
C GLU A 36 4.22 1.99 -10.45
N THR A 37 3.41 2.43 -9.48
CA THR A 37 3.44 3.81 -8.96
C THR A 37 4.23 3.95 -7.68
N HIS A 38 4.17 2.95 -6.79
CA HIS A 38 4.77 2.99 -5.46
C HIS A 38 5.84 1.91 -5.27
N GLY A 39 6.24 1.20 -6.32
CA GLY A 39 7.23 0.14 -6.22
C GLY A 39 8.67 0.63 -5.99
N ALA A 40 9.53 -0.35 -5.73
CA ALA A 40 10.96 -0.15 -5.56
C ALA A 40 11.63 0.41 -6.82
N GLY A 41 12.71 1.15 -6.61
CA GLY A 41 13.61 1.61 -7.66
C GLY A 41 13.70 3.12 -7.80
N LYS A 42 14.82 3.56 -8.39
CA LYS A 42 15.17 4.98 -8.54
C LYS A 42 14.16 5.77 -9.38
N LYS A 43 13.70 5.19 -10.50
CA LYS A 43 12.72 5.84 -11.38
C LYS A 43 11.42 6.17 -10.64
N THR A 44 10.94 5.23 -9.82
CA THR A 44 9.73 5.43 -9.02
C THR A 44 9.97 6.48 -7.94
N LEU A 45 11.10 6.41 -7.24
CA LEU A 45 11.49 7.42 -6.25
C LEU A 45 11.51 8.84 -6.84
N ASP A 46 12.13 9.02 -8.01
CA ASP A 46 12.20 10.32 -8.68
C ASP A 46 10.81 10.84 -9.07
N SER A 47 9.92 9.95 -9.53
CA SER A 47 8.52 10.31 -9.81
C SER A 47 7.77 10.72 -8.54
N LEU A 48 7.93 9.96 -7.44
CA LEU A 48 7.28 10.24 -6.17
C LEU A 48 7.77 11.56 -5.56
N LYS A 49 9.07 11.88 -5.65
CA LYS A 49 9.61 13.19 -5.26
C LYS A 49 8.97 14.35 -6.02
N GLY A 50 8.70 14.18 -7.31
CA GLY A 50 7.97 15.15 -8.12
C GLY A 50 6.51 15.31 -7.66
N ARG A 51 5.85 14.21 -7.34
CA ARG A 51 4.45 14.21 -6.84
C ARG A 51 4.32 14.82 -5.45
N ALA A 52 5.25 14.54 -4.54
CA ALA A 52 5.25 15.09 -3.19
C ALA A 52 5.28 16.64 -3.16
N ARG A 53 5.82 17.27 -4.22
CA ARG A 53 5.83 18.73 -4.42
C ARG A 53 4.58 19.28 -5.09
N THR A 54 3.76 18.41 -5.66
CA THR A 54 2.56 18.84 -6.38
C THR A 54 1.47 19.14 -5.36
N VAL A 55 0.98 20.38 -5.37
CA VAL A 55 -0.23 20.75 -4.61
C VAL A 55 -1.43 20.13 -5.31
N ASN A 56 -2.31 19.49 -4.54
CA ASN A 56 -3.60 19.05 -5.07
C ASN A 56 -4.53 20.26 -5.29
N GLU A 57 -5.74 20.00 -5.79
CA GLU A 57 -6.78 21.03 -6.04
C GLU A 57 -7.14 21.84 -4.78
N GLN A 58 -6.88 21.28 -3.60
CA GLN A 58 -7.11 21.87 -2.30
C GLN A 58 -5.89 22.63 -1.75
N GLY A 59 -4.81 22.77 -2.54
CA GLY A 59 -3.59 23.48 -2.15
C GLY A 59 -2.71 22.70 -1.16
N ILE A 60 -2.95 21.41 -0.96
CA ILE A 60 -2.24 20.58 0.03
C ILE A 60 -1.21 19.70 -0.70
N MET A 61 0.04 19.76 -0.24
CA MET A 61 1.07 18.79 -0.62
C MET A 61 0.88 17.51 0.21
N THR A 62 0.98 16.35 -0.44
CA THR A 62 0.74 15.06 0.21
C THR A 62 1.99 14.21 0.18
N GLU A 63 2.25 13.54 1.31
CA GLU A 63 3.30 12.53 1.39
C GLU A 63 3.11 11.44 0.35
N GLN A 64 4.22 10.83 -0.09
CA GLN A 64 4.20 9.77 -1.11
C GLN A 64 4.89 8.52 -0.59
N GLY A 65 4.21 7.38 -0.63
CA GLY A 65 4.77 6.10 -0.21
C GLY A 65 5.57 5.39 -1.30
N GLN A 66 6.67 4.73 -0.91
CA GLN A 66 7.42 3.83 -1.75
C GLN A 66 7.75 2.50 -1.05
N TRP A 67 7.40 1.38 -1.67
CA TRP A 67 7.88 0.05 -1.31
C TRP A 67 9.35 -0.13 -1.68
N LEU A 68 10.13 -0.73 -0.78
CA LEU A 68 11.56 -0.97 -1.00
C LEU A 68 11.84 -2.38 -1.55
N ASP A 69 10.94 -3.34 -1.30
CA ASP A 69 10.95 -4.67 -1.90
C ASP A 69 9.55 -5.05 -2.36
N ASN A 70 9.33 -5.01 -3.69
CA ASN A 70 8.03 -5.32 -4.30
C ASN A 70 7.55 -6.74 -4.00
N GLN A 71 8.46 -7.71 -3.96
CA GLN A 71 8.09 -9.11 -3.82
C GLN A 71 7.71 -9.42 -2.37
N GLN A 72 8.44 -8.87 -1.40
CA GLN A 72 8.10 -8.99 0.01
C GLN A 72 6.81 -8.24 0.34
N ALA A 73 6.62 -7.03 -0.20
CA ALA A 73 5.38 -6.28 -0.04
C ALA A 73 4.18 -7.04 -0.61
N ALA A 74 4.30 -7.62 -1.81
CA ALA A 74 3.23 -8.41 -2.41
C ALA A 74 2.85 -9.63 -1.55
N LYS A 75 3.84 -10.33 -0.97
CA LYS A 75 3.61 -11.44 -0.05
C LYS A 75 2.88 -11.00 1.22
N LEU A 76 3.30 -9.88 1.81
CA LEU A 76 2.65 -9.31 2.99
C LEU A 76 1.18 -8.95 2.70
N LEU A 77 0.92 -8.27 1.58
CA LEU A 77 -0.44 -7.91 1.16
C LEU A 77 -1.32 -9.14 0.94
N ASN A 78 -0.76 -10.21 0.37
CA ASN A 78 -1.47 -11.48 0.21
C ASN A 78 -1.74 -12.17 1.55
N LEU A 79 -0.80 -12.08 2.51
CA LEU A 79 -0.92 -12.66 3.84
C LEU A 79 -1.96 -11.93 4.70
N TYR A 80 -2.07 -10.60 4.54
CA TYR A 80 -3.08 -9.78 5.23
C TYR A 80 -4.51 -10.25 4.89
N GLY A 81 -4.71 -10.74 3.67
CA GLY A 81 -6.00 -11.24 3.21
C GLY A 81 -6.90 -10.16 2.62
N LYS A 82 -8.11 -10.58 2.25
CA LYS A 82 -9.05 -9.76 1.48
C LYS A 82 -9.58 -8.58 2.31
N VAL A 83 -9.59 -7.40 1.69
CA VAL A 83 -10.22 -6.18 2.23
C VAL A 83 -11.33 -5.68 1.32
N ASP A 84 -12.38 -5.13 1.92
CA ASP A 84 -13.56 -4.58 1.24
C ASP A 84 -13.66 -3.05 1.34
N LYS A 85 -12.89 -2.43 2.24
CA LYS A 85 -12.76 -0.98 2.40
C LYS A 85 -11.28 -0.55 2.50
N PRO A 86 -10.97 0.74 2.29
CA PRO A 86 -9.65 1.28 2.60
C PRO A 86 -9.21 0.88 4.01
N THR A 87 -8.04 0.26 4.11
CA THR A 87 -7.57 -0.35 5.36
C THR A 87 -6.10 -0.05 5.56
N ILE A 88 -5.72 0.33 6.78
CA ILE A 88 -4.32 0.51 7.18
C ILE A 88 -3.83 -0.79 7.81
N LEU A 89 -2.63 -1.23 7.44
CA LEU A 89 -1.91 -2.32 8.10
C LEU A 89 -0.54 -1.84 8.57
N GLU A 90 0.01 -2.56 9.55
CA GLU A 90 1.41 -2.44 9.93
C GLU A 90 2.31 -3.16 8.92
N ILE A 91 3.48 -2.60 8.66
CA ILE A 91 4.51 -3.20 7.81
C ILE A 91 5.84 -3.25 8.57
N PRO A 92 6.68 -4.27 8.31
CA PRO A 92 8.02 -4.33 8.89
C PRO A 92 8.88 -3.13 8.50
N GLU A 93 9.76 -2.72 9.42
CA GLU A 93 10.79 -1.72 9.13
C GLU A 93 11.63 -2.15 7.92
N GLY A 94 11.98 -1.18 7.06
CA GLY A 94 12.75 -1.42 5.84
C GLY A 94 11.95 -1.98 4.67
N LEU A 95 10.64 -2.27 4.82
CA LEU A 95 9.80 -2.70 3.71
C LEU A 95 9.25 -1.51 2.88
N GLY A 96 9.10 -0.35 3.50
CA GLY A 96 8.59 0.86 2.87
C GLY A 96 9.21 2.13 3.43
N GLN A 97 9.08 3.21 2.68
CA GLN A 97 9.48 4.56 3.05
C GLN A 97 8.45 5.58 2.59
N VAL A 98 8.44 6.74 3.23
CA VAL A 98 7.58 7.87 2.89
C VAL A 98 8.44 9.05 2.50
N ILE A 99 8.11 9.65 1.37
CA ILE A 99 8.71 10.88 0.87
C ILE A 99 7.81 12.03 1.31
N GLN A 100 8.32 12.88 2.18
CA GLN A 100 7.65 14.09 2.64
C GLN A 100 7.74 15.21 1.58
N PRO A 101 6.83 16.19 1.59
CA PRO A 101 6.92 17.37 0.72
C PRO A 101 8.23 18.15 0.86
N SER A 102 8.86 18.11 2.04
CA SER A 102 10.19 18.67 2.34
C SER A 102 11.34 17.95 1.63
N TRP A 103 11.08 16.79 1.01
CA TRP A 103 12.04 15.80 0.51
C TRP A 103 12.72 14.91 1.54
N ASP A 104 12.32 15.03 2.81
CA ASP A 104 12.75 14.07 3.81
C ASP A 104 12.17 12.69 3.48
N ILE A 105 13.02 11.68 3.58
CA ILE A 105 12.62 10.29 3.40
C ILE A 105 12.69 9.63 4.77
N THR A 106 11.54 9.16 5.25
CA THR A 106 11.44 8.49 6.55
C THR A 106 11.03 7.02 6.35
N PRO A 107 11.52 6.09 7.16
CA PRO A 107 10.99 4.73 7.21
C PRO A 107 9.48 4.74 7.44
N ALA A 108 8.77 3.79 6.84
CA ALA A 108 7.34 3.63 7.01
C ALA A 108 7.06 2.36 7.82
N HIS A 109 6.22 2.47 8.85
CA HIS A 109 5.76 1.33 9.67
C HIS A 109 4.32 0.95 9.35
N ARG A 110 3.65 1.71 8.47
CA ARG A 110 2.27 1.48 8.06
C ARG A 110 2.13 1.56 6.54
N ALA A 111 1.10 0.90 6.02
CA ALA A 111 0.68 1.01 4.65
C ALA A 111 -0.84 1.03 4.56
N VAL A 112 -1.35 1.65 3.50
CA VAL A 112 -2.77 1.62 3.18
C VAL A 112 -3.03 0.67 2.01
N ILE A 113 -4.09 -0.12 2.11
CA ILE A 113 -4.66 -0.92 1.02
C ILE A 113 -5.95 -0.26 0.59
N ILE A 114 -6.04 0.09 -0.69
CA ILE A 114 -7.28 0.54 -1.31
C ILE A 114 -7.82 -0.60 -2.18
N PRO A 115 -8.92 -1.25 -1.80
CA PRO A 115 -9.52 -2.29 -2.61
C PRO A 115 -10.15 -1.72 -3.88
N ASN A 116 -10.16 -2.54 -4.93
CA ASN A 116 -11.02 -2.34 -6.08
C ASN A 116 -12.36 -3.05 -5.81
N LEU A 117 -13.40 -2.26 -5.50
CA LEU A 117 -14.73 -2.79 -5.14
C LEU A 117 -15.39 -3.62 -6.25
N LYS A 118 -14.99 -3.44 -7.52
CA LYS A 118 -15.54 -4.20 -8.65
C LYS A 118 -14.91 -5.60 -8.76
N THR A 119 -13.61 -5.69 -8.52
CA THR A 119 -12.85 -6.96 -8.70
C THR A 119 -12.59 -7.69 -7.39
N GLY A 120 -12.74 -7.01 -6.25
CA GLY A 120 -12.38 -7.53 -4.94
C GLY A 120 -10.89 -7.82 -4.79
N LYS A 121 -10.03 -7.14 -5.57
CA LYS A 121 -8.54 -7.18 -5.52
C LYS A 121 -8.00 -5.82 -5.05
N ILE A 122 -6.68 -5.59 -5.14
CA ILE A 122 -6.08 -4.30 -4.79
C ILE A 122 -6.16 -3.34 -5.98
N LYS A 123 -6.68 -2.12 -5.74
CA LYS A 123 -6.60 -0.99 -6.68
C LYS A 123 -5.22 -0.33 -6.60
N THR A 124 -4.79 -0.03 -5.39
CA THR A 124 -3.45 0.46 -5.06
C THR A 124 -3.15 0.18 -3.59
N ALA A 125 -1.89 0.01 -3.26
CA ALA A 125 -1.40 -0.04 -1.89
C ALA A 125 -0.06 0.69 -1.81
N TYR A 126 0.15 1.44 -0.73
CA TYR A 126 1.36 2.23 -0.58
C TYR A 126 1.70 2.47 0.89
N PRO A 127 3.00 2.59 1.23
CA PRO A 127 3.42 2.98 2.57
C PRO A 127 2.94 4.39 2.92
N VAL A 128 2.66 4.61 4.20
CA VAL A 128 2.18 5.90 4.73
C VAL A 128 2.90 6.21 6.03
N SER A 129 2.94 7.49 6.42
CA SER A 129 3.55 7.89 7.68
C SER A 129 2.72 7.44 8.87
N ASP A 130 3.31 7.51 10.07
CA ASP A 130 2.63 7.19 11.32
C ASP A 130 1.57 8.23 11.72
N ALA A 131 1.56 9.39 11.06
CA ALA A 131 0.54 10.43 11.20
C ALA A 131 -0.57 10.36 10.15
N PHE A 132 -0.45 9.49 9.13
CA PHE A 132 -1.47 9.35 8.10
C PHE A 132 -2.80 8.87 8.67
N GLU A 133 -3.88 9.48 8.20
CA GLU A 133 -5.25 9.09 8.51
C GLU A 133 -6.05 8.91 7.22
N LEU A 134 -6.88 7.87 7.19
CA LEU A 134 -7.84 7.68 6.12
C LEU A 134 -8.90 8.78 6.21
N LYS A 135 -8.98 9.62 5.18
CA LYS A 135 -10.11 10.55 5.02
C LYS A 135 -11.33 9.72 4.63
N GLY A 136 -12.31 9.67 5.52
CA GLY A 136 -13.59 8.97 5.34
C GLY A 136 -14.52 9.66 4.36
#